data_AF-A0A7X9FYC8-F1
#
_entry.id   AF-A0A7X9FYC8-F1
#
_cell.length_a   1.000
_cell.length_b   1.000
_cell.length_c   1.000
_cell.angle_alpha   90.00
_cell.angle_beta   90.00
_cell.angle_gamma   90.00
#
_symmetry.space_group_name_H-M   'P 1'
#
loop_
_entity.id
_entity.type
_entity.pdbx_description
1 polymer ?
#
loop_
_entity_poly.entity_id
_entity_poly.type
_entity_poly.pdbx_seq_one_letter_code
_entity_poly.pdbx_strand_id
1 'polypeptide(L)'
;RYINITPDFRDEKPILGVHCHSNAIVHEVAQIYDLNELYKPHIWQFIVRYNIRHLFLITDSEKILKQYKRMYGMNGMLLYTDSKKRPLKQRIPTYLLEYPNKRHKGVELIKDTIEVIKDTYLAAQCDFFIGNGYSNLSNTVMRLKDWPETNIKLLY
;
A
#
# COMPACT_ATOMS: atom_id res chain seq x y z
N ARG A 1 0.30 28.44 12.56
CA ARG A 1 0.57 27.05 12.11
C ARG A 1 -0.01 26.13 13.16
N TYR A 2 -1.07 25.40 12.85
CA TYR A 2 -1.57 24.35 13.74
C TYR A 2 -0.59 23.18 13.62
N ILE A 3 0.17 22.91 14.68
CA ILE A 3 1.09 21.76 14.74
C ILE A 3 0.42 20.79 15.70
N ASN A 4 -0.25 19.78 15.14
CA ASN A 4 -0.75 18.69 15.95
C ASN A 4 0.47 17.90 16.44
N ILE A 5 0.75 17.97 17.74
CA ILE A 5 1.90 17.33 18.39
C ILE A 5 1.61 15.87 18.78
N THR A 6 0.36 15.44 18.63
CA THR A 6 -0.09 14.06 18.84
C THR A 6 -1.21 13.71 17.84
N PRO A 7 -0.95 13.73 16.52
CA PRO A 7 -1.98 13.39 15.55
C PRO A 7 -2.33 11.91 15.72
N ASP A 8 -3.51 11.64 16.26
CA ASP A 8 -4.14 10.34 16.08
C ASP A 8 -4.53 10.25 14.59
N PHE A 9 -4.36 9.08 13.97
CA PHE A 9 -4.76 8.83 12.58
C PHE A 9 -6.26 9.15 12.36
N ARG A 10 -7.03 9.25 13.46
CA ARG A 10 -8.43 9.69 13.49
C ARG A 10 -8.67 11.18 13.21
N ASP A 11 -7.75 12.07 13.58
CA ASP A 11 -7.94 13.52 13.44
C ASP A 11 -7.72 14.01 11.99
N GLU A 12 -7.00 13.21 11.21
CA GLU A 12 -6.63 13.47 9.83
C GLU A 12 -7.65 12.89 8.82
N LYS A 13 -8.81 12.41 9.29
CA LYS A 13 -9.85 11.82 8.44
C LYS A 13 -10.61 12.88 7.62
N PRO A 14 -11.05 12.58 6.38
CA PRO A 14 -10.99 11.26 5.73
C PRO A 14 -9.65 10.98 5.04
N ILE A 15 -9.11 9.77 5.24
CA ILE A 15 -7.85 9.30 4.65
C ILE A 15 -8.13 8.26 3.57
N LEU A 16 -7.54 8.45 2.39
CA LEU A 16 -7.47 7.42 1.34
C LEU A 16 -6.10 6.73 1.39
N GLY A 17 -6.10 5.45 1.75
CA GLY A 17 -4.93 4.58 1.60
C GLY A 17 -4.72 4.21 0.13
N VAL A 18 -3.50 4.35 -0.37
CA VAL A 18 -3.12 4.06 -1.76
C VAL A 18 -1.95 3.10 -1.76
N HIS A 19 -2.13 1.91 -2.34
CA HIS A 19 -1.04 0.94 -2.50
C HIS A 19 -0.65 0.75 -3.97
N CYS A 20 0.50 1.31 -4.37
CA CYS A 20 1.04 1.22 -5.73
C CYS A 20 2.39 0.48 -5.76
N HIS A 21 2.58 -0.36 -6.77
CA HIS A 21 3.79 -1.17 -6.94
C HIS A 21 4.55 -0.77 -8.21
N SER A 22 5.89 -0.78 -8.15
CA SER A 22 6.76 -0.45 -9.30
C SER A 22 6.48 -1.33 -10.53
N ASN A 23 6.32 -2.64 -10.33
CA ASN A 23 6.06 -3.64 -11.36
C ASN A 23 4.58 -4.02 -11.38
N ALA A 24 3.71 -3.06 -11.69
CA ALA A 24 2.28 -3.31 -11.85
C ALA A 24 1.90 -3.58 -13.33
N ILE A 25 2.75 -4.29 -14.05
CA ILE A 25 2.46 -4.72 -15.43
C ILE A 25 1.41 -5.82 -15.36
N VAL A 26 0.27 -5.59 -16.00
CA VAL A 26 -0.82 -6.56 -16.06
C VAL A 26 -0.76 -7.27 -17.40
N HIS A 27 -0.94 -8.58 -17.35
CA HIS A 27 -1.02 -9.45 -18.51
C HIS A 27 -2.45 -9.98 -18.63
N GLU A 28 -3.37 -9.15 -19.11
CA GLU A 28 -4.67 -9.62 -19.58
C GLU A 28 -4.73 -9.60 -21.11
N VAL A 29 -5.37 -10.63 -21.66
CA VAL A 29 -5.60 -10.93 -23.09
C VAL A 29 -5.00 -9.91 -24.06
N ALA A 30 -3.76 -10.18 -24.51
CA ALA A 30 -3.04 -9.51 -25.59
C ALA A 30 -2.69 -8.01 -25.42
N GLN A 31 -2.94 -7.36 -24.26
CA GLN A 31 -2.55 -5.96 -24.04
C GLN A 31 -1.70 -5.79 -22.78
N ILE A 32 -0.54 -5.15 -22.94
CA ILE A 32 0.34 -4.75 -21.85
C ILE A 32 0.01 -3.30 -21.51
N TYR A 33 -0.52 -3.05 -20.32
CA TYR A 33 -0.72 -1.68 -19.82
C TYR A 33 -0.10 -1.50 -18.43
N ASP A 34 0.28 -0.26 -18.13
CA ASP A 34 0.75 0.14 -16.80
C ASP A 34 -0.45 0.42 -15.91
N LEU A 35 -0.76 -0.49 -14.99
CA LEU A 35 -1.85 -0.35 -14.03
C LEU A 35 -1.74 0.95 -13.21
N ASN A 36 -0.53 1.49 -13.03
CA ASN A 36 -0.32 2.73 -12.28
C ASN A 36 -1.02 3.93 -12.92
N GLU A 37 -1.27 3.92 -14.23
CA GLU A 37 -2.00 5.00 -14.91
C GLU A 37 -3.49 5.02 -14.54
N LEU A 38 -4.07 3.88 -14.14
CA LEU A 38 -5.47 3.80 -13.71
C LEU A 38 -5.71 4.42 -12.32
N TYR A 39 -4.66 4.59 -11.50
CA TYR A 39 -4.82 5.15 -10.15
C TYR A 39 -5.27 6.62 -10.17
N LYS A 40 -4.69 7.44 -11.05
CA LYS A 40 -4.92 8.89 -11.08
C LYS A 40 -6.41 9.26 -11.16
N PRO A 41 -7.20 8.77 -12.14
CA PRO A 41 -8.62 9.13 -12.23
C PRO A 41 -9.44 8.63 -11.04
N HIS A 42 -9.11 7.45 -10.48
CA HIS A 42 -9.85 6.91 -9.34
C HIS A 42 -9.51 7.61 -8.02
N ILE A 43 -8.25 7.98 -7.80
CA ILE A 43 -7.85 8.81 -6.66
C ILE A 43 -8.58 10.15 -6.71
N TRP A 44 -8.64 10.78 -7.89
CA TRP A 44 -9.39 12.02 -8.07
C TRP A 44 -10.89 11.87 -7.73
N GLN A 45 -11.51 10.77 -8.15
CA GLN A 45 -12.91 10.48 -7.80
C GLN A 45 -13.12 10.38 -6.29
N PHE A 46 -12.23 9.70 -5.57
CA PHE A 46 -12.31 9.64 -4.10
C PHE A 46 -12.16 11.03 -3.48
N ILE A 47 -11.14 11.80 -3.92
CA ILE A 47 -10.87 13.16 -3.41
C ILE A 47 -12.10 14.04 -3.53
N VAL A 48 -12.69 14.13 -4.72
CA VAL A 48 -13.84 15.02 -4.98
C VAL A 48 -15.10 14.52 -4.27
N ARG A 49 -15.39 13.22 -4.35
CA ARG A 49 -16.65 12.67 -3.84
C ARG A 49 -16.73 12.64 -2.32
N TYR A 50 -15.62 12.35 -1.66
CA TYR A 50 -15.59 12.12 -0.21
C TYR A 50 -14.77 13.17 0.55
N ASN A 51 -14.31 14.22 -0.14
CA ASN A 51 -13.52 15.30 0.43
C ASN A 51 -12.29 14.78 1.21
N ILE A 52 -11.52 13.91 0.54
CA ILE A 52 -10.33 13.29 1.14
C ILE A 52 -9.34 14.39 1.57
N ARG A 53 -8.95 14.36 2.84
CA ARG A 53 -7.97 15.30 3.40
C ARG A 53 -6.54 14.83 3.19
N HIS A 54 -6.31 13.51 3.32
CA HIS A 54 -4.98 12.95 3.19
C HIS A 54 -4.95 11.67 2.34
N LEU A 55 -3.84 11.52 1.62
CA LEU A 55 -3.49 10.34 0.86
C LEU A 55 -2.36 9.62 1.59
N PHE A 56 -2.61 8.42 2.08
CA PHE A 56 -1.58 7.57 2.66
C PHE A 56 -0.99 6.64 1.60
N LEU A 57 0.20 6.96 1.10
CA LEU A 57 0.87 6.20 0.05
C LEU A 57 1.74 5.08 0.62
N ILE A 58 1.47 3.87 0.15
CA ILE A 58 2.28 2.68 0.34
C ILE A 58 2.86 2.32 -1.03
N THR A 59 4.18 2.40 -1.14
CA THR A 59 4.90 1.96 -2.33
C THR A 59 6.27 1.39 -1.98
N ASP A 60 6.81 0.58 -2.87
CA ASP A 60 8.20 0.12 -2.89
C ASP A 60 9.07 0.93 -3.88
N SER A 61 8.47 1.92 -4.56
CA SER A 61 9.11 2.64 -5.65
C SER A 61 9.39 4.11 -5.30
N GLU A 62 10.67 4.47 -5.27
CA GLU A 62 11.10 5.87 -5.15
C GLU A 62 10.58 6.74 -6.31
N LYS A 63 10.44 6.15 -7.51
CA LYS A 63 9.88 6.84 -8.68
C LYS A 63 8.42 7.23 -8.44
N ILE A 64 7.60 6.29 -7.95
CA ILE A 64 6.18 6.55 -7.65
C ILE A 64 6.07 7.56 -6.51
N LEU A 65 6.87 7.42 -5.44
CA LEU A 65 6.88 8.37 -4.33
C LEU A 65 7.17 9.80 -4.82
N LYS A 66 8.18 9.98 -5.69
CA LYS A 66 8.49 11.28 -6.30
C LYS A 66 7.34 11.85 -7.13
N GLN A 67 6.63 11.01 -7.89
CA GLN A 67 5.46 11.44 -8.66
C GLN A 67 4.33 11.91 -7.74
N TYR A 68 4.01 11.13 -6.70
CA TYR A 68 2.96 11.47 -5.74
C TYR A 68 3.31 12.71 -4.92
N LYS A 69 4.59 12.90 -4.54
CA LYS A 69 5.05 14.14 -3.89
C LYS A 69 4.80 15.37 -4.76
N ARG A 70 4.98 15.29 -6.08
CA ARG A 70 4.69 16.41 -6.99
C ARG A 70 3.19 16.70 -7.11
N MET A 71 2.36 15.66 -7.12
CA MET A 71 0.91 15.79 -7.32
C MET A 71 0.17 16.18 -6.03
N TYR A 72 0.55 15.59 -4.90
CA TYR A 72 -0.20 15.63 -3.64
C TYR A 72 0.64 16.09 -2.44
N GLY A 73 1.91 16.43 -2.63
CA GLY A 73 2.77 16.89 -1.52
C GLY A 73 2.46 18.31 -1.05
N MET A 74 1.67 19.08 -1.82
CA MET A 74 1.24 20.40 -1.41
C MET A 74 0.29 20.32 -0.20
N ASN A 75 0.39 21.29 0.71
CA ASN A 75 -0.48 21.46 1.87
C ASN A 75 -0.54 20.26 2.85
N GLY A 76 0.45 19.36 2.81
CA GLY A 76 0.52 18.21 3.74
C GLY A 76 -0.48 17.09 3.43
N MET A 77 -1.08 17.08 2.23
CA MET A 77 -2.06 16.06 1.83
C MET A 77 -1.45 14.66 1.72
N LEU A 78 -0.18 14.53 1.32
CA LEU A 78 0.49 13.24 1.18
C LEU A 78 1.14 12.77 2.50
N LEU A 79 0.69 11.62 3.00
CA LEU A 79 1.29 10.85 4.08
C LEU A 79 2.02 9.63 3.50
N TYR A 80 3.19 9.29 4.03
CA TYR A 80 3.91 8.07 3.68
C TYR A 80 4.87 7.71 4.83
N THR A 81 5.22 6.44 4.95
CA THR A 81 6.21 5.96 5.93
C THR A 81 7.61 6.02 5.33
N ASP A 82 8.64 6.23 6.17
CA ASP A 82 10.05 6.01 5.79
C ASP A 82 10.41 4.51 5.86
N SER A 83 9.44 3.64 5.59
CA SER A 83 9.61 2.19 5.70
C SER A 83 10.62 1.71 4.67
N LYS A 84 11.76 1.23 5.16
CA LYS A 84 12.85 0.69 4.34
C LYS A 84 12.52 -0.73 3.87
N LYS A 85 11.57 -0.85 2.94
CA LYS A 85 11.21 -2.11 2.30
C LYS A 85 12.36 -2.58 1.44
N ARG A 86 13.03 -3.64 1.87
CA ARG A 86 13.96 -4.39 1.03
C ARG A 86 13.17 -5.49 0.34
N PRO A 87 13.54 -5.85 -0.90
CA PRO A 87 13.01 -7.06 -1.48
C PRO A 87 13.43 -8.21 -0.58
N LEU A 88 12.46 -9.05 -0.20
CA LEU A 88 12.75 -10.36 0.37
C LEU A 88 13.76 -11.01 -0.57
N LYS A 89 14.94 -11.37 -0.05
CA LYS A 89 15.86 -12.25 -0.79
C LYS A 89 15.01 -13.39 -1.29
N GLN A 90 15.07 -13.69 -2.60
CA GLN A 90 14.31 -14.77 -3.21
C GLN A 90 14.35 -15.94 -2.24
N ARG A 91 13.17 -16.33 -1.75
CA ARG A 91 13.03 -17.43 -0.82
C ARG A 91 13.71 -18.59 -1.51
N ILE A 92 14.87 -19.04 -1.01
CA ILE A 92 15.41 -20.32 -1.47
C ILE A 92 14.26 -21.28 -1.20
N PRO A 93 13.71 -21.92 -2.24
CA PRO A 93 12.53 -22.74 -2.07
C PRO A 93 12.77 -23.69 -0.90
N THR A 94 11.79 -23.83 -0.01
CA THR A 94 12.05 -24.46 1.30
C THR A 94 12.39 -25.94 1.17
N TYR A 95 12.22 -26.51 -0.04
CA TYR A 95 12.66 -27.85 -0.44
C TYR A 95 14.14 -27.94 -0.84
N LEU A 96 14.83 -26.81 -1.06
CA LEU A 96 16.26 -26.72 -1.41
C LEU A 96 17.15 -26.45 -0.18
N LEU A 97 16.58 -26.39 1.02
CA LEU A 97 17.31 -26.11 2.26
C LEU A 97 17.33 -27.35 3.17
N GLU A 98 18.51 -27.92 3.40
CA GLU A 98 18.73 -28.95 4.42
C GLU A 98 18.78 -28.30 5.80
N TYR A 99 17.65 -28.34 6.52
CA TYR A 99 17.61 -27.92 7.92
C TYR A 99 17.83 -29.13 8.85
N PRO A 100 18.75 -29.07 9.84
CA PRO A 100 18.97 -30.15 10.81
C PRO A 100 17.73 -30.48 11.65
N ASN A 101 16.79 -29.53 11.75
CA ASN A 101 15.61 -29.66 12.59
C ASN A 101 14.37 -29.08 11.88
N LYS A 102 13.45 -29.96 11.44
CA LYS A 102 12.29 -29.61 10.61
C LYS A 102 11.23 -28.73 11.32
N ARG A 103 11.35 -28.51 12.64
CA ARG A 103 10.47 -27.61 13.43
C ARG A 103 10.77 -26.12 13.26
N HIS A 104 11.95 -25.74 12.77
CA HIS A 104 12.32 -24.32 12.54
C HIS A 104 12.03 -23.81 11.12
N LYS A 105 11.26 -24.56 10.31
CA LYS A 105 10.89 -24.20 8.93
C LYS A 105 10.14 -22.86 8.76
N GLY A 106 9.76 -22.20 9.86
CA GLY A 106 8.90 -21.01 9.84
C GLY A 106 9.59 -19.67 10.11
N VAL A 107 10.88 -19.62 10.41
CA VAL A 107 11.49 -18.38 10.94
C VAL A 107 12.79 -18.02 10.23
N GLU A 108 12.67 -17.57 8.99
CA GLU A 108 13.74 -16.80 8.33
C GLU A 108 13.16 -15.76 7.37
N LEU A 109 12.41 -14.79 7.92
CA LEU A 109 11.90 -13.61 7.20
C LEU A 109 12.05 -12.37 8.08
N ILE A 110 13.29 -12.04 8.45
CA ILE A 110 13.58 -10.95 9.37
C ILE A 110 14.32 -9.86 8.60
N LYS A 111 13.57 -8.97 7.95
CA LYS A 111 13.90 -7.53 7.86
C LYS A 111 12.81 -6.65 7.25
N ASP A 112 11.87 -7.20 6.47
CA ASP A 112 10.81 -6.38 5.84
C ASP A 112 9.38 -6.72 6.30
N THR A 113 9.20 -7.87 6.94
CA THR A 113 7.88 -8.35 7.37
C THR A 113 7.18 -7.38 8.32
N ILE A 114 7.92 -6.78 9.26
CA ILE A 114 7.31 -5.88 10.25
C ILE A 114 6.84 -4.56 9.62
N GLU A 115 7.58 -4.02 8.66
CA GLU A 115 7.20 -2.79 7.95
C GLU A 115 6.00 -3.04 7.04
N VAL A 116 5.94 -4.19 6.37
CA VAL A 116 4.76 -4.61 5.60
C VAL A 116 3.54 -4.79 6.51
N ILE A 117 3.70 -5.40 7.70
CA ILE A 117 2.61 -5.54 8.68
C ILE A 117 2.12 -4.16 9.14
N LYS A 118 3.02 -3.24 9.48
CA LYS A 118 2.67 -1.87 9.88
C LYS A 118 1.92 -1.13 8.78
N ASP A 119 2.43 -1.15 7.55
CA ASP A 119 1.78 -0.51 6.41
C ASP A 119 0.40 -1.11 6.13
N THR A 120 0.28 -2.44 6.21
CA THR A 120 -1.00 -3.15 6.05
C THR A 120 -1.99 -2.74 7.14
N TYR A 121 -1.54 -2.66 8.39
CA TYR A 121 -2.35 -2.24 9.52
C TYR A 121 -2.81 -0.77 9.36
N LEU A 122 -1.90 0.14 9.02
CA LEU A 122 -2.21 1.55 8.79
C LEU A 122 -3.17 1.74 7.60
N ALA A 123 -3.01 0.97 6.53
CA ALA A 123 -3.94 0.97 5.40
C ALA A 123 -5.35 0.55 5.84
N ALA A 124 -5.47 -0.46 6.70
CA ALA A 124 -6.77 -0.90 7.22
C ALA A 124 -7.45 0.16 8.11
N GLN A 125 -6.68 1.05 8.74
CA GLN A 125 -7.20 2.17 9.53
C GLN A 125 -7.72 3.35 8.68
N CYS A 126 -7.37 3.41 7.39
CA CYS A 126 -7.87 4.44 6.47
C CYS A 126 -9.40 4.32 6.28
N ASP A 127 -10.04 5.43 5.90
CA ASP A 127 -11.49 5.48 5.64
C ASP A 127 -11.84 4.90 4.28
N PHE A 128 -10.92 5.10 3.32
CA PHE A 128 -10.99 4.59 1.97
C PHE A 128 -9.68 3.86 1.61
N PHE A 129 -9.74 2.92 0.67
CA PHE A 129 -8.54 2.24 0.17
C PHE A 129 -8.61 1.99 -1.34
N ILE A 130 -7.51 2.24 -2.04
CA ILE A 130 -7.29 1.84 -3.43
C ILE A 130 -5.96 1.11 -3.57
N GLY A 131 -5.94 -0.03 -4.25
CA GLY A 131 -4.72 -0.82 -4.39
C GLY A 131 -4.74 -1.83 -5.53
N ASN A 132 -3.62 -2.53 -5.71
CA ASN A 132 -3.44 -3.51 -6.76
C ASN A 132 -4.07 -4.87 -6.37
N GLY A 133 -5.04 -5.34 -7.13
CA GLY A 133 -5.76 -6.59 -6.90
C GLY A 133 -4.90 -7.86 -6.98
N TYR A 134 -3.71 -7.79 -7.58
CA TYR A 134 -2.72 -8.87 -7.61
C TYR A 134 -1.72 -8.82 -6.43
N SER A 135 -1.75 -7.78 -5.60
CA SER A 135 -0.87 -7.70 -4.43
C SER A 135 -1.45 -8.38 -3.20
N ASN A 136 -0.63 -9.18 -2.51
CA ASN A 136 -0.98 -9.75 -1.21
C ASN A 136 -1.29 -8.67 -0.16
N LEU A 137 -0.60 -7.52 -0.19
CA LEU A 137 -0.83 -6.43 0.76
C LEU A 137 -2.24 -5.88 0.59
N SER A 138 -2.60 -5.47 -0.64
CA SER A 138 -3.93 -4.95 -0.96
C SER A 138 -5.04 -5.96 -0.67
N ASN A 139 -4.81 -7.23 -1.00
CA ASN A 139 -5.73 -8.31 -0.69
C ASN A 139 -5.90 -8.55 0.81
N THR A 140 -4.84 -8.36 1.60
CA THR A 140 -4.88 -8.47 3.06
C THR A 140 -5.65 -7.29 3.66
N VAL A 141 -5.39 -6.05 3.21
CA VAL A 141 -6.14 -4.86 3.64
C VAL A 141 -7.64 -5.02 3.38
N MET A 142 -8.03 -5.54 2.22
CA MET A 142 -9.43 -5.84 1.89
C MET A 142 -10.08 -6.83 2.88
N ARG A 143 -9.31 -7.78 3.41
CA ARG A 143 -9.81 -8.85 4.29
C ARG A 143 -9.73 -8.52 5.79
N LEU A 144 -8.92 -7.53 6.17
CA LEU A 144 -8.71 -7.16 7.59
C LEU A 144 -9.83 -6.30 8.18
N LYS A 145 -10.72 -5.75 7.33
CA LYS A 145 -11.79 -4.85 7.74
C LYS A 145 -13.03 -5.12 6.87
N ASP A 146 -14.21 -5.03 7.46
CA ASP A 146 -15.46 -5.06 6.71
C ASP A 146 -15.67 -3.70 6.01
N TRP A 147 -15.18 -3.61 4.77
CA TRP A 147 -15.29 -2.40 3.96
C TRP A 147 -16.69 -2.24 3.39
N PRO A 148 -17.32 -1.05 3.50
CA PRO A 148 -18.41 -0.69 2.61
C PRO A 148 -17.96 -0.80 1.15
N GLU A 149 -18.83 -1.26 0.25
CA GLU A 149 -18.51 -1.44 -1.18
C GLU A 149 -17.96 -0.16 -1.82
N THR A 150 -18.41 1.01 -1.35
CA THR A 150 -17.97 2.33 -1.82
C THR A 150 -16.59 2.74 -1.34
N ASN A 151 -16.04 2.07 -0.34
CA ASN A 151 -14.87 2.51 0.40
C ASN A 151 -13.58 1.81 0.00
N ILE A 152 -13.67 0.71 -0.75
CA ILE A 152 -12.51 -0.03 -1.23
C ILE A 152 -12.56 -0.23 -2.73
N LYS A 153 -11.41 -0.08 -3.39
CA LYS A 153 -11.26 -0.36 -4.82
C LYS A 153 -9.95 -1.09 -5.10
N LEU A 154 -10.06 -2.30 -5.65
CA LEU A 154 -8.90 -3.01 -6.19
C LEU A 154 -8.87 -2.83 -7.71
N LEU A 155 -7.71 -2.44 -8.22
CA LEU A 155 -7.45 -2.31 -9.66
C LEU A 155 -6.80 -3.60 -10.16
N TYR A 156 -7.28 -4.07 -11.30
CA TYR A 156 -6.79 -5.25 -12.01
C TYR A 156 -6.30 -4.82 -13.38
#